data_AF-A0A9D2T9S5-F1
#
_entry.id   AF-A0A9D2T9S5-F1
#
_cell.length_a   1.000
_cell.length_b   1.000
_cell.length_c   1.000
_cell.angle_alpha   90.00
_cell.angle_beta   90.00
_cell.angle_gamma   90.00
#
_symmetry.space_group_name_H-M   'P 1'
#
loop_
_entity.id
_entity.type
_entity.pdbx_description
1 polymer ?
#
loop_
_entity_poly.entity_id
_entity_poly.type
_entity_poly.pdbx_seq_one_letter_code
_entity_poly.pdbx_strand_id
1 'polypeptide(L)'
;MILLNTILPWLLTLCIVLLSLNYPLRRYCQNNRASAGDVFYGFYKFLRKSHRLLGILVIILTFLHCRFSSAVSGTNMGKICFLILLLMFIIHLFRNRMKKKWIIIHRALAVLLWIAIIVHIVQEIRL
;
A
#
# COMPACT_ATOMS: atom_id res chain seq x y z
N MET A 1 8.97 10.65 -20.62
CA MET A 1 9.68 9.61 -19.82
C MET A 1 10.02 10.09 -18.41
N ILE A 2 10.46 11.34 -18.20
CA ILE A 2 10.76 11.92 -16.87
C ILE A 2 9.53 11.89 -15.93
N LEU A 3 8.35 12.30 -16.40
CA LEU A 3 7.11 12.29 -15.61
C LEU A 3 6.79 10.90 -15.02
N LEU A 4 6.96 9.86 -15.84
CA LEU A 4 6.63 8.47 -15.49
C LEU A 4 7.68 7.84 -14.56
N ASN A 5 8.94 8.28 -14.64
CA ASN A 5 10.01 7.73 -13.81
C ASN A 5 10.18 8.50 -12.48
N THR A 6 9.81 9.78 -12.45
CA THR A 6 9.99 10.62 -11.26
C THR A 6 8.70 10.83 -10.50
N ILE A 7 7.56 11.12 -11.15
CA ILE A 7 6.30 11.43 -10.44
C ILE A 7 5.55 10.18 -10.02
N LEU A 8 5.54 9.15 -10.86
CA LEU A 8 4.81 7.90 -10.61
C LEU A 8 5.21 7.23 -9.28
N PRO A 9 6.51 7.08 -8.92
CA PRO A 9 6.91 6.48 -7.64
C PRO A 9 6.46 7.30 -6.42
N TRP A 10 6.51 8.63 -6.49
CA TRP A 10 6.03 9.50 -5.41
C TRP A 10 4.52 9.38 -5.22
N LEU A 11 3.77 9.37 -6.31
CA LEU A 11 2.31 9.17 -6.28
C LEU A 11 1.97 7.78 -5.70
N LEU A 12 2.67 6.74 -6.13
CA LEU A 12 2.53 5.37 -5.60
C LEU A 12 2.80 5.32 -4.10
N THR A 13 3.91 5.91 -3.67
CA THR A 13 4.30 5.97 -2.25
C THR A 13 3.22 6.68 -1.43
N LEU A 14 2.70 7.82 -1.91
CA LEU A 14 1.60 8.54 -1.27
C LEU A 14 0.33 7.67 -1.16
N CYS A 15 -0.06 6.97 -2.23
CA CYS A 15 -1.21 6.08 -2.18
C CYS A 15 -1.03 4.93 -1.16
N ILE A 16 0.18 4.35 -1.07
CA ILE A 16 0.51 3.30 -0.10
C ILE A 16 0.50 3.84 1.34
N VAL A 17 0.98 5.06 1.57
CA VAL A 17 0.83 5.78 2.85
C VAL A 17 -0.66 5.88 3.21
N LEU A 18 -1.48 6.42 2.32
CA LEU A 18 -2.92 6.60 2.57
C LEU A 18 -3.64 5.27 2.85
N LEU A 19 -3.29 4.20 2.12
CA LEU A 19 -3.81 2.85 2.37
C LEU A 19 -3.44 2.35 3.77
N SER A 20 -2.21 2.61 4.20
CA SER A 20 -1.65 2.13 5.47
C SER A 20 -2.18 2.91 6.68
N LEU A 21 -2.48 4.21 6.50
CA LEU A 21 -3.01 5.08 7.56
C LEU A 21 -4.40 4.67 8.06
N ASN A 22 -5.14 3.86 7.30
CA ASN A 22 -6.47 3.39 7.71
C ASN A 22 -6.45 2.65 9.06
N TYR A 23 -5.42 1.83 9.32
CA TYR A 23 -5.29 1.11 10.59
C TYR A 23 -4.94 2.00 11.80
N PRO A 24 -3.87 2.83 11.79
CA PRO A 24 -3.56 3.71 12.91
C PRO A 24 -4.65 4.74 13.14
N LEU A 25 -5.27 5.26 12.09
CA LEU A 25 -6.35 6.24 12.23
C LEU A 25 -7.62 5.61 12.84
N ARG A 26 -7.95 4.37 12.46
CA ARG A 26 -9.00 3.60 13.16
C ARG A 26 -8.69 3.46 14.65
N ARG A 27 -7.44 3.11 15.00
CA ARG A 27 -7.03 2.92 16.40
C ARG A 27 -7.09 4.24 17.18
N TYR A 28 -6.65 5.34 16.57
CA TYR A 28 -6.75 6.69 17.13
C TYR A 28 -8.20 7.08 17.40
N CYS A 29 -9.10 6.92 16.42
CA CYS A 29 -10.53 7.23 16.59
C CYS A 29 -11.16 6.37 17.70
N GLN A 30 -10.82 5.09 17.79
CA GLN A 30 -11.33 4.20 18.84
C GLN A 30 -10.84 4.60 20.24
N ASN A 31 -9.56 4.95 20.38
CA ASN A 31 -8.98 5.33 21.66
C ASN A 31 -9.51 6.68 22.17
N ASN A 32 -9.73 7.65 21.26
CA ASN A 32 -10.25 8.98 21.61
C ASN A 32 -11.79 9.07 21.61
N ARG A 33 -12.49 7.93 21.41
CA ARG A 33 -13.96 7.89 21.28
C ARG A 33 -14.50 8.90 20.25
N ALA A 34 -13.75 9.10 19.16
CA ALA A 34 -14.08 10.09 18.15
C ALA A 34 -15.45 9.79 17.52
N SER A 35 -16.24 10.83 17.36
CA SER A 35 -17.63 10.80 16.92
C SER A 35 -17.79 11.33 15.48
N ALA A 36 -19.02 11.30 14.96
CA ALA A 36 -19.32 11.74 13.59
C ALA A 36 -18.96 13.21 13.30
N GLY A 37 -18.84 14.06 14.32
CA GLY A 37 -18.42 15.47 14.19
C GLY A 37 -16.91 15.68 14.11
N ASP A 38 -16.10 14.67 14.42
CA ASP A 38 -14.64 14.80 14.45
C ASP A 38 -14.04 14.70 13.05
N VAL A 39 -13.16 15.65 12.70
CA VAL A 39 -12.44 15.69 11.42
C VAL A 39 -11.67 14.38 11.18
N PHE A 40 -11.02 13.85 12.22
CA PHE A 40 -10.28 12.58 12.15
C PHE A 40 -11.18 11.39 11.85
N TYR A 41 -12.41 11.38 12.39
CA TYR A 41 -13.38 10.32 12.12
C TYR A 41 -13.92 10.42 10.68
N GLY A 42 -14.19 11.63 10.20
CA GLY A 42 -14.54 11.90 8.80
C GLY A 42 -13.46 11.40 7.84
N PHE A 43 -12.19 11.73 8.13
CA PHE A 43 -11.05 11.30 7.32
C PHE A 43 -10.86 9.77 7.36
N TYR A 44 -11.00 9.13 8.52
CA TYR A 44 -11.01 7.67 8.64
C TYR A 44 -12.11 7.03 7.79
N LYS A 45 -13.34 7.55 7.85
CA LYS A 45 -14.46 7.04 7.07
C LYS A 45 -14.19 7.15 5.57
N PHE A 46 -13.61 8.27 5.13
CA PHE A 46 -13.19 8.47 3.75
C PHE A 46 -12.11 7.46 3.33
N LEU A 47 -11.01 7.37 4.08
CA LEU A 47 -9.93 6.41 3.79
C LEU A 47 -10.44 4.98 3.76
N ARG A 48 -11.32 4.59 4.69
CA ARG A 48 -11.89 3.25 4.74
C ARG A 48 -12.78 2.95 3.53
N LYS A 49 -13.60 3.90 3.09
CA LYS A 49 -14.44 3.76 1.90
C LYS A 49 -13.59 3.62 0.64
N SER A 50 -12.56 4.45 0.52
CA SER A 50 -11.69 4.51 -0.66
C SER A 50 -10.61 3.42 -0.68
N HIS A 51 -10.31 2.76 0.45
CA HIS A 51 -9.22 1.79 0.58
C HIS A 51 -9.23 0.69 -0.49
N ARG A 52 -10.40 0.14 -0.82
CA ARG A 52 -10.50 -0.90 -1.87
C ARG A 52 -10.14 -0.35 -3.25
N LEU A 53 -10.66 0.83 -3.58
CA LEU A 53 -10.41 1.48 -4.87
C LEU A 53 -8.94 1.88 -4.99
N LEU A 54 -8.38 2.50 -3.94
CA LEU A 54 -6.96 2.84 -3.85
C LEU A 54 -6.07 1.61 -3.96
N GLY A 55 -6.44 0.49 -3.35
CA GLY A 55 -5.68 -0.76 -3.45
C GLY A 55 -5.58 -1.28 -4.88
N ILE A 56 -6.71 -1.29 -5.61
CA ILE A 56 -6.73 -1.68 -7.03
C ILE A 56 -5.88 -0.71 -7.87
N LEU A 57 -6.04 0.60 -7.63
CA LEU A 57 -5.25 1.63 -8.32
C LEU A 57 -3.74 1.43 -8.10
N VAL A 58 -3.32 1.18 -6.86
CA VAL A 58 -1.91 0.94 -6.51
C VAL A 58 -1.36 -0.27 -7.24
N ILE A 59 -2.11 -1.38 -7.35
CA ILE A 59 -1.65 -2.56 -8.09
C ILE A 59 -1.39 -2.22 -9.56
N ILE A 60 -2.33 -1.51 -10.20
CA ILE A 60 -2.20 -1.10 -11.60
C ILE A 60 -1.00 -0.15 -11.78
N LEU A 61 -0.88 0.88 -10.95
CA LEU A 61 0.21 1.84 -11.03
C LEU A 61 1.57 1.18 -10.74
N THR A 62 1.64 0.24 -9.79
CA THR A 62 2.88 -0.49 -9.48
C THR A 62 3.28 -1.37 -10.65
N PHE A 63 2.32 -2.05 -11.28
CA PHE A 63 2.59 -2.85 -12.49
C PHE A 63 3.16 -1.99 -13.62
N LEU A 64 2.55 -0.83 -13.88
CA LEU A 64 3.05 0.13 -14.88
C LEU A 64 4.45 0.61 -14.51
N HIS A 65 4.67 0.99 -13.25
CA HIS A 65 5.98 1.41 -12.77
C HIS A 65 7.06 0.33 -12.98
N CYS A 66 6.78 -0.92 -12.60
CA CYS A 66 7.68 -2.04 -12.84
C CYS A 66 7.94 -2.33 -14.33
N ARG A 67 6.96 -2.06 -15.21
CA ARG A 67 7.10 -2.30 -16.65
C ARG A 67 7.92 -1.21 -17.35
N PHE A 68 7.79 0.03 -16.90
CA PHE A 68 8.42 1.21 -17.52
C PHE A 68 9.73 1.64 -16.83
N SER A 69 10.01 1.15 -15.62
CA SER A 69 11.32 1.31 -14.99
C SER A 69 12.39 0.61 -15.84
N SER A 70 13.45 1.35 -16.18
CA SER A 70 14.59 0.86 -16.95
C SER A 70 15.34 -0.17 -16.12
N ALA A 71 15.36 -1.43 -16.57
CA ALA A 71 15.95 -2.55 -15.87
C ALA A 71 17.47 -2.41 -15.73
N VAL A 72 17.93 -1.81 -14.63
CA VAL A 72 19.30 -2.01 -14.16
C VAL A 72 19.36 -3.45 -13.62
N SER A 73 20.33 -4.23 -14.07
CA SER A 73 20.46 -5.67 -13.78
C SER A 73 20.85 -5.90 -12.32
N GLY A 74 19.88 -5.78 -11.42
CA GLY A 74 20.00 -6.09 -10.00
C GLY A 74 18.78 -6.86 -9.50
N THR A 75 18.86 -7.38 -8.29
CA THR A 75 17.72 -7.96 -7.56
C THR A 75 16.59 -6.94 -7.57
N ASN A 76 15.55 -7.19 -8.37
CA ASN A 76 14.50 -6.21 -8.63
C ASN A 76 13.58 -6.11 -7.41
N MET A 77 14.02 -5.40 -6.38
CA MET A 77 13.26 -5.22 -5.13
C MET A 77 11.87 -4.62 -5.40
N GLY A 78 11.72 -3.81 -6.46
CA GLY A 78 10.43 -3.37 -6.98
C GLY A 78 9.49 -4.52 -7.42
N LYS A 79 10.01 -5.59 -8.04
CA LYS A 79 9.21 -6.79 -8.36
C LYS A 79 8.79 -7.55 -7.11
N ILE A 80 9.63 -7.58 -6.08
CA ILE A 80 9.29 -8.18 -4.77
C ILE A 80 8.15 -7.37 -4.12
N CYS A 81 8.25 -6.04 -4.12
CA CYS A 81 7.17 -5.17 -3.64
C CYS A 81 5.85 -5.43 -4.38
N PHE A 82 5.92 -5.55 -5.71
CA PHE A 82 4.76 -5.88 -6.54
C PHE A 82 4.16 -7.26 -6.20
N LEU A 83 5.01 -8.28 -5.98
CA LEU A 83 4.56 -9.61 -5.60
C LEU A 83 3.82 -9.60 -4.25
N ILE A 84 4.35 -8.87 -3.27
CA ILE A 84 3.69 -8.73 -1.95
C ILE A 84 2.34 -8.03 -2.11
N LEU A 85 2.25 -6.95 -2.90
CA LEU A 85 1.00 -6.26 -3.21
C LEU A 85 -0.03 -7.20 -3.87
N LEU A 86 0.41 -8.01 -4.82
CA LEU A 86 -0.46 -8.98 -5.50
C LEU A 86 -0.95 -10.05 -4.52
N LEU A 87 -0.08 -10.56 -3.64
CA LEU A 87 -0.45 -11.52 -2.61
C LEU A 87 -1.47 -10.94 -1.62
N MET A 88 -1.29 -9.69 -1.20
CA MET A 88 -2.26 -8.97 -0.35
C MET A 88 -3.65 -8.88 -1.01
N PHE A 89 -3.68 -8.64 -2.33
CA PHE A 89 -4.92 -8.61 -3.11
C PHE A 89 -5.57 -9.99 -3.20
N ILE A 90 -4.80 -11.04 -3.49
CA ILE A 90 -5.28 -12.42 -3.54
C ILE A 90 -5.90 -12.82 -2.19
N ILE A 91 -5.21 -12.56 -1.08
CA ILE A 91 -5.75 -12.83 0.27
C ILE A 91 -7.06 -12.08 0.52
N HIS A 92 -7.17 -10.85 0.01
CA HIS A 92 -8.42 -10.10 0.10
C HIS A 92 -9.57 -10.76 -0.69
N LEU A 93 -9.30 -11.35 -1.86
CA LEU A 93 -10.30 -12.10 -2.62
C LEU A 93 -10.77 -13.35 -1.87
N PHE A 94 -9.84 -14.04 -1.18
CA PHE A 94 -10.14 -15.24 -0.38
C PHE A 94 -10.58 -14.95 1.06
N ARG A 95 -10.86 -13.67 1.40
CA ARG A 95 -11.21 -13.26 2.78
C ARG A 95 -12.37 -14.06 3.39
N ASN A 96 -13.35 -14.42 2.58
CA ASN A 96 -14.54 -15.15 3.05
C ASN A 96 -14.18 -16.60 3.46
N ARG A 97 -13.22 -17.24 2.77
CA ARG A 97 -12.76 -18.59 3.10
C ARG A 97 -11.87 -18.60 4.34
N MET A 98 -11.04 -17.58 4.50
CA MET A 98 -10.03 -17.50 5.56
C MET A 98 -10.54 -16.93 6.90
N LYS A 99 -11.76 -16.36 6.93
CA LYS A 99 -12.40 -15.79 8.14
C LYS A 99 -11.45 -14.85 8.90
N LYS A 100 -11.34 -14.92 10.22
CA LYS A 100 -10.47 -14.02 11.00
C LYS A 100 -8.97 -14.09 10.65
N LYS A 101 -8.49 -15.15 9.99
CA LYS A 101 -7.06 -15.28 9.63
C LYS A 101 -6.63 -14.32 8.52
N TRP A 102 -7.53 -13.93 7.60
CA TRP A 102 -7.16 -13.08 6.45
C TRP A 102 -6.63 -11.73 6.90
N ILE A 103 -7.25 -11.11 7.93
CA ILE A 103 -6.85 -9.77 8.37
C ILE A 103 -5.50 -9.78 9.08
N ILE A 104 -5.15 -10.87 9.76
CA ILE A 104 -3.85 -11.04 10.42
C ILE A 104 -2.76 -11.14 9.34
N ILE A 105 -2.96 -12.01 8.34
CA ILE A 105 -1.99 -12.21 7.25
C ILE A 105 -1.88 -10.95 6.39
N HIS A 106 -3.00 -10.31 6.05
CA HIS A 106 -2.99 -9.07 5.27
C HIS A 106 -2.23 -7.94 5.98
N ARG A 107 -2.37 -7.82 7.31
CA ARG A 107 -1.59 -6.85 8.11
C ARG A 107 -0.12 -7.21 8.17
N ALA A 108 0.23 -8.48 8.35
CA ALA A 108 1.62 -8.94 8.34
C ALA A 108 2.30 -8.64 6.99
N LEU A 109 1.60 -8.89 5.88
CA LEU A 109 2.09 -8.54 4.54
C LEU A 109 2.18 -7.05 4.31
N ALA A 110 1.30 -6.23 4.90
CA ALA A 110 1.42 -4.78 4.83
C ALA A 110 2.71 -4.27 5.50
N VAL A 111 3.08 -4.85 6.65
CA VAL A 111 4.35 -4.53 7.33
C VAL A 111 5.55 -4.97 6.48
N LEU A 112 5.48 -6.19 5.93
CA LEU A 112 6.52 -6.70 5.02
C LEU A 112 6.67 -5.83 3.77
N LEU A 113 5.56 -5.34 3.22
CA LEU A 113 5.54 -4.42 2.08
C LEU A 113 6.26 -3.11 2.41
N TRP A 114 6.01 -2.54 3.60
CA TRP A 114 6.71 -1.32 4.03
C TRP A 114 8.22 -1.50 4.11
N ILE A 115 8.67 -2.61 4.72
CA ILE A 115 10.09 -2.95 4.80
C ILE A 115 10.67 -3.07 3.38
N ALA A 116 9.96 -3.77 2.49
CA ALA A 116 10.40 -3.97 1.13
C ALA A 116 10.50 -2.66 0.33
N ILE A 117 9.53 -1.75 0.50
CA ILE A 117 9.52 -0.43 -0.15
C ILE A 117 10.69 0.42 0.35
N ILE A 118 10.95 0.45 1.66
CA ILE A 118 12.08 1.22 2.22
C ILE A 118 13.40 0.70 1.64
N VAL A 119 13.60 -0.61 1.61
CA VAL A 119 14.80 -1.22 1.02
C VAL A 119 14.91 -0.88 -0.48
N HIS A 120 13.81 -0.96 -1.23
CA HIS A 120 13.78 -0.61 -2.65
C HIS A 120 14.17 0.86 -2.88
N ILE A 121 13.59 1.80 -2.12
CA ILE A 121 13.91 3.23 -2.23
C ILE A 121 15.39 3.47 -1.90
N VAL A 122 15.92 2.85 -0.84
CA VAL A 122 17.33 3.01 -0.46
C VAL A 122 18.27 2.45 -1.52
N GLN A 123 17.92 1.35 -2.20
CA GLN A 123 18.70 0.80 -3.29
C GLN A 123 18.72 1.73 -4.51
N GLU A 124 17.56 2.27 -4.89
CA GLU A 124 17.45 3.20 -6.04
C GLU A 124 18.14 4.55 -5.80
N ILE A 125 18.23 5.02 -4.55
CA ILE A 125 18.98 6.26 -4.22
C ILE A 125 20.50 6.05 -4.26
N ARG A 126 20.97 4.82 -4.02
CA ARG A 126 22.41 4.50 -3.91
C ARG A 126 23.06 4.11 -5.24
N LEU A 127 22.27 3.90 -6.29
CA LEU A 127 22.69 3.57 -7.65
C LEU A 127 22.69 4.83 -8.54
#